data_AF-A0A2N3FQH0-F1
#
_entry.id   AF-A0A2N3FQH0-F1
#
_cell.length_a   1.000
_cell.length_b   1.000
_cell.length_c   1.000
_cell.angle_alpha   90.00
_cell.angle_beta   90.00
_cell.angle_gamma   90.00
#
_symmetry.space_group_name_H-M   'P 1'
#
loop_
_entity.id
_entity.type
_entity.pdbx_description
1 polymer ?
#
loop_
_entity_poly.entity_id
_entity_poly.type
_entity_poly.pdbx_seq_one_letter_code
_entity_poly.pdbx_strand_id
1 'polypeptide(L)'
;MSERLYPAPLNALGPPHGPSKDKLYEGRRLVLIRLVWRTHTEIRPGVALHSDQGRICVEWNPARGVTRYTWLSETDVRPRLKYQP
;
A
#
# COMPACT_ATOMS: atom_id res chain seq x y z
N MET A 1 20.40 9.62 -16.48
CA MET A 1 19.10 8.97 -16.78
C MET A 1 18.11 9.42 -15.73
N SER A 2 17.11 10.24 -16.08
CA SER A 2 16.10 10.67 -15.09
C SER A 2 15.31 9.42 -14.69
N GLU A 3 15.48 8.98 -13.46
CA GLU A 3 14.62 8.00 -12.84
C GLU A 3 13.18 8.52 -13.00
N ARG A 4 12.40 7.93 -13.90
CA ARG A 4 11.01 8.33 -14.09
C ARG A 4 10.32 8.07 -12.77
N LEU A 5 10.15 9.13 -11.97
CA LEU A 5 9.40 9.09 -10.73
C LEU A 5 8.02 8.55 -11.06
N TYR A 6 7.80 7.28 -10.73
CA TYR A 6 6.48 6.69 -10.81
C TYR A 6 5.58 7.55 -9.92
N PRO A 7 4.48 8.13 -10.44
CA PRO A 7 3.64 8.99 -9.63
C PRO A 7 3.14 8.25 -8.38
N ALA A 8 2.67 8.98 -7.38
CA ALA A 8 1.93 8.33 -6.30
C ALA A 8 0.59 7.79 -6.85
N PRO A 9 0.14 6.60 -6.41
CA PRO A 9 -1.25 6.20 -6.63
C PRO A 9 -2.19 7.27 -6.06
N LEU A 10 -3.33 7.48 -6.70
CA LEU A 10 -4.34 8.46 -6.31
C LEU A 10 -4.99 8.15 -4.94
N ASN A 11 -5.02 6.87 -4.55
CA ASN A 11 -5.49 6.42 -3.25
C ASN A 11 -4.37 6.32 -2.20
N ALA A 12 -3.16 6.80 -2.51
CA ALA A 12 -2.10 6.92 -1.51
C ALA A 12 -2.48 7.98 -0.48
N LEU A 13 -2.39 7.60 0.79
CA LEU A 13 -2.61 8.48 1.92
C LEU A 13 -1.27 9.00 2.46
N GLY A 14 -1.33 10.12 3.17
CA GLY A 14 -0.24 10.51 4.04
C GLY A 14 -0.09 9.53 5.21
N PRO A 15 1.08 9.50 5.88
CA PRO A 15 1.18 8.83 7.17
C PRO A 15 0.11 9.37 8.15
N PRO A 16 -0.30 8.57 9.14
CA PRO A 16 -1.15 9.03 10.23
C PRO A 16 -0.61 10.32 10.87
N HIS A 17 -1.51 11.21 11.30
CA HIS A 17 -1.11 12.48 11.91
C HIS A 17 -0.90 12.30 13.43
N GLY A 18 0.18 12.89 13.94
CA GLY A 18 0.47 12.97 15.37
C GLY A 18 1.08 11.69 15.97
N PRO A 19 1.43 11.74 17.27
CA PRO A 19 1.88 10.56 18.00
C PRO A 19 0.74 9.55 18.10
N SER A 20 0.93 8.37 17.52
CA SER A 20 -0.06 7.30 17.61
C SER A 20 0.28 6.32 18.73
N LYS A 21 -0.70 6.08 19.61
CA LYS A 21 -0.68 4.99 20.60
C LYS A 21 -1.09 3.64 19.99
N ASP A 22 -1.74 3.68 18.83
CA ASP A 22 -2.34 2.52 18.16
C ASP A 22 -1.50 2.06 16.97
N LYS A 23 -0.29 2.62 16.79
CA LYS A 23 0.64 2.17 15.75
C LYS A 23 1.10 0.75 16.06
N LEU A 24 0.58 -0.19 15.29
CA LEU A 24 0.92 -1.60 15.39
C LEU A 24 1.91 -1.95 14.28
N TYR A 25 3.03 -2.59 14.67
CA TYR A 25 3.90 -3.25 13.71
C TYR A 25 3.28 -4.62 13.39
N GLU A 26 2.95 -4.85 12.11
CA GLU A 26 2.32 -6.10 11.66
C GLU A 26 3.33 -7.22 11.36
N GLY A 27 4.63 -6.95 11.47
CA GLY A 27 5.64 -7.81 10.85
C GLY A 27 5.64 -7.63 9.33
N ARG A 28 6.30 -8.53 8.59
CA ARG A 28 6.25 -8.56 7.13
C ARG A 28 5.15 -9.52 6.68
N ARG A 29 3.95 -9.00 6.40
CA ARG A 29 2.80 -9.82 5.99
C ARG A 29 2.48 -9.64 4.51
N LEU A 30 2.46 -10.72 3.73
CA LEU A 30 2.04 -10.68 2.32
C LEU A 30 0.55 -10.32 2.19
N VAL A 31 0.26 -9.38 1.31
CA VAL A 31 -1.08 -8.84 1.06
C VAL A 31 -1.28 -8.54 -0.44
N LEU A 32 -2.53 -8.45 -0.85
CA LEU A 32 -2.93 -7.83 -2.11
C LEU A 32 -3.32 -6.38 -1.85
N ILE A 33 -2.74 -5.46 -2.63
CA ILE A 33 -2.99 -4.03 -2.53
C ILE A 33 -3.70 -3.55 -3.79
N ARG A 34 -4.67 -2.64 -3.61
CA ARG A 34 -5.31 -1.91 -4.70
C ARG A 34 -4.62 -0.57 -4.88
N LEU A 35 -4.06 -0.33 -6.06
CA LEU A 35 -3.45 0.93 -6.45
C LEU A 35 -4.30 1.58 -7.54
N VAL A 36 -4.76 2.80 -7.28
CA VAL A 36 -5.57 3.57 -8.24
C VAL A 36 -4.66 4.57 -8.94
N TRP A 37 -4.62 4.52 -10.26
CA TRP A 37 -3.85 5.43 -11.10
C TRP A 37 -4.80 6.30 -11.92
N ARG A 38 -4.28 7.38 -12.51
CA ARG A 38 -5.09 8.23 -13.41
C ARG A 38 -5.66 7.46 -14.60
N THR A 39 -4.99 6.41 -15.06
CA THR A 39 -5.34 5.68 -16.28
C THR A 39 -5.92 4.28 -16.03
N HIS A 40 -5.70 3.70 -14.85
CA HIS A 40 -6.10 2.33 -14.56
C HIS A 40 -6.13 2.06 -13.05
N THR A 41 -6.70 0.93 -12.66
CA THR A 41 -6.57 0.38 -11.31
C THR A 41 -5.82 -0.95 -11.39
N GLU A 42 -4.89 -1.18 -10.47
CA GLU A 42 -4.07 -2.37 -10.42
C GLU A 42 -4.25 -3.07 -9.06
N ILE A 43 -4.39 -4.40 -9.08
CA ILE A 43 -4.28 -5.24 -7.87
C ILE A 43 -2.94 -5.94 -7.91
N ARG A 44 -2.21 -5.89 -6.79
CA ARG A 44 -0.80 -6.27 -6.79
C ARG A 44 -0.33 -6.89 -5.49
N PRO A 45 0.69 -7.75 -5.50
CA PRO A 45 1.35 -8.17 -4.28
C PRO A 45 2.06 -7.00 -3.57
N GLY A 46 1.96 -7.00 -2.25
CA GLY A 46 2.69 -6.11 -1.35
C GLY A 46 2.97 -6.77 0.00
N VAL A 47 3.67 -6.05 0.87
CA VAL A 47 3.96 -6.45 2.25
C VAL A 47 3.41 -5.37 3.18
N ALA A 48 2.43 -5.70 4.03
CA ALA A 48 2.00 -4.82 5.10
C ALA A 48 3.06 -4.79 6.21
N LEU A 49 3.41 -3.59 6.68
CA LEU A 49 4.45 -3.35 7.69
C LEU A 49 3.90 -2.74 8.97
N HIS A 50 3.03 -1.74 8.83
CA HIS A 50 2.44 -1.02 9.96
C HIS A 50 0.96 -0.79 9.71
N SER A 51 0.14 -0.90 10.75
CA SER A 51 -1.24 -0.43 10.75
C SER A 51 -1.43 0.63 11.83
N ASP A 52 -2.17 1.68 11.48
CA ASP A 52 -2.41 2.80 12.36
C ASP A 52 -3.57 3.65 11.85
N GLN A 53 -4.52 4.04 12.72
CA GLN A 53 -5.68 4.88 12.40
C GLN A 53 -6.44 4.44 11.11
N GLY A 54 -6.65 3.13 10.92
CA GLY A 54 -7.33 2.57 9.73
C GLY A 54 -6.52 2.66 8.43
N ARG A 55 -5.22 2.97 8.53
CA ARG A 55 -4.26 3.02 7.42
C ARG A 55 -3.22 1.93 7.57
N ILE A 56 -2.75 1.40 6.46
CA ILE A 56 -1.71 0.38 6.43
C ILE A 56 -0.56 0.85 5.55
N CYS A 57 0.65 0.87 6.11
CA CYS A 57 1.87 1.09 5.36
C CYS A 57 2.26 -0.20 4.66
N VAL A 58 2.29 -0.15 3.33
CA VAL A 58 2.65 -1.30 2.49
C VAL A 58 3.93 -1.03 1.72
N GLU A 59 4.80 -2.03 1.69
CA GLU A 59 5.97 -2.12 0.82
C GLU A 59 5.61 -2.85 -0.47
N TRP A 60 6.00 -2.32 -1.62
CA TRP A 60 5.62 -2.88 -2.91
C TRP A 60 6.58 -2.45 -4.04
N ASN A 61 6.90 -3.32 -5.01
CA ASN A 61 7.80 -3.01 -6.14
C ASN A 61 7.05 -2.80 -7.48
N PRO A 62 7.21 -1.69 -8.24
CA PRO A 62 6.61 -1.42 -9.57
C PRO A 62 6.94 -2.41 -10.72
N ALA A 63 7.43 -3.61 -10.42
CA ALA A 63 8.04 -4.61 -11.32
C ALA A 63 9.34 -4.12 -11.99
N ARG A 64 9.38 -2.84 -12.40
CA ARG A 64 10.58 -2.13 -12.83
C ARG A 64 10.74 -0.87 -12.01
N GLY A 65 11.80 -0.80 -11.21
CA GLY A 65 12.12 0.36 -10.38
C GLY A 65 12.35 0.00 -8.92
N VAL A 66 12.39 1.04 -8.10
CA VAL A 66 12.70 0.95 -6.67
C VAL A 66 11.46 0.53 -5.87
N THR A 67 11.68 -0.29 -4.85
CA THR A 67 10.67 -0.62 -3.85
C THR A 67 10.08 0.65 -3.24
N ARG A 68 8.75 0.70 -3.14
CA ARG A 68 8.02 1.85 -2.61
C ARG A 68 7.31 1.49 -1.32
N TYR A 69 7.12 2.52 -0.51
CA TYR A 69 6.30 2.48 0.70
C TYR A 69 5.11 3.41 0.49
N THR A 70 3.92 2.95 0.83
CA THR A 70 2.68 3.72 0.63
C THR A 70 1.72 3.43 1.76
N TRP A 71 1.13 4.47 2.34
CA TRP A 71 0.01 4.32 3.24
C TRP A 71 -1.27 4.20 2.41
N LEU A 72 -2.05 3.16 2.65
CA LEU A 72 -3.35 2.92 2.02
C LEU A 72 -4.42 2.77 3.10
N SER A 73 -5.69 2.96 2.75
CA SER A 73 -6.79 2.54 3.61
C SER A 73 -6.75 1.02 3.79
N GLU A 74 -7.12 0.52 4.97
CA GLU A 74 -7.34 -0.92 5.19
C GLU A 74 -8.30 -1.56 4.17
N THR A 75 -9.20 -0.79 3.57
CA THR A 75 -10.13 -1.28 2.55
C THR A 75 -9.44 -1.62 1.22
N ASP A 76 -8.29 -1.00 0.96
CA ASP A 76 -7.44 -1.22 -0.22
C ASP A 76 -6.39 -2.31 -0.01
N VAL A 77 -6.31 -2.88 1.19
CA VAL A 77 -5.33 -3.90 1.55
C VAL A 77 -6.06 -5.17 1.99
N ARG A 78 -5.90 -6.25 1.23
CA ARG A 78 -6.59 -7.52 1.50
C ARG A 78 -5.56 -8.64 1.72
N PRO A 79 -5.69 -9.45 2.78
CA PRO A 79 -4.76 -10.56 3.01
C PRO A 79 -4.94 -11.72 2.03
N ARG A 80 -6.08 -11.78 1.32
CA ARG A 80 -6.42 -12.83 0.36
C ARG A 80 -7.44 -12.32 -0.64
N LEU A 81 -7.38 -12.84 -1.86
CA LEU A 81 -8.46 -12.70 -2.84
C LEU A 81 -9.56 -13.71 -2.49
N LYS A 82 -10.81 -13.26 -2.42
CA LYS A 82 -11.96 -14.17 -2.36
C LYS A 82 -12.53 -14.28 -3.76
N TYR A 83 -12.45 -15.47 -4.35
CA TYR A 83 -13.20 -15.76 -5.57
C TYR A 83 -14.64 -16.09 -5.16
N GLN A 84 -15.60 -15.30 -5.63
CA GLN A 84 -17.02 -15.62 -5.46
C GLN A 84 -17.52 -16.24 -6.77
N PRO A 85 -18.07 -17.46 -6.73
CA PRO A 85 -18.63 -18.14 -7.90
C PRO A 85 -19.94 -17.50 -8.37
#